data_AF-A0A0S7ZP37-F1
#
_entry.id   AF-A0A0S7ZP37-F1
#
_cell.length_a   1.000
_cell.length_b   1.000
_cell.length_c   1.000
_cell.angle_alpha   90.00
_cell.angle_beta   90.00
_cell.angle_gamma   90.00
#
_symmetry.space_group_name_H-M   'P 1'
#
loop_
_entity.id
_entity.type
_entity.pdbx_description
1 polymer ?
#
loop_
_entity_poly.entity_id
_entity_poly.type
_entity_poly.pdbx_seq_one_letter_code
_entity_poly.pdbx_strand_id
1 'polypeptide(L)'
;MSLSSYDTNFFLDPLNPTWMGDLVYLLKVAENNQLRLDPTNTTYLRAGHDGDESIAIGYGYDLLQNSSAEIISDLASVNVVLTPQQITAIQNLSGTYSATNIPSDISSISLPSEQAAEDLLIRAIEKRLYIGTQLGAGTITNPENGTFLHRMQSLGINMPDSREKAVLMSMWYQGGNNYFGTLASPSNMVNALIAGDRAEAWFEIRYGSSKNGKDGPGVVKRRYFEADYFGLYENGTTPDNITENEAVDILSMYTRHRDTIVDYEKRFGETPAWSENGRQHAPKNYVEIASLTNEYGYSFSLTLEDNLNIARSKLIDEYVVN
;
A
#
# COMPACT_ATOMS: atom_id res chain seq x y z
N MET A 1 19.28 12.29 -3.36
CA MET A 1 18.52 11.97 -4.57
C MET A 1 17.15 12.62 -4.41
N SER A 2 16.96 13.79 -5.01
CA SER A 2 15.74 14.59 -4.86
C SER A 2 14.53 13.86 -5.48
N LEU A 3 13.38 13.88 -4.81
CA LEU A 3 12.06 13.51 -5.39
C LEU A 3 11.61 14.48 -6.51
N SER A 4 12.54 15.22 -7.12
CA SER A 4 12.29 16.11 -8.25
C SER A 4 12.06 15.35 -9.56
N SER A 5 12.37 14.05 -9.60
CA SER A 5 11.95 13.17 -10.68
C SER A 5 11.05 12.08 -10.07
N TYR A 6 9.77 12.15 -10.43
CA TYR A 6 8.81 11.09 -10.16
C TYR A 6 8.77 10.20 -11.38
N ASP A 7 8.70 8.89 -11.19
CA ASP A 7 8.68 7.97 -12.31
C ASP A 7 7.26 7.83 -12.86
N THR A 8 7.03 8.49 -14.00
CA THR A 8 5.74 8.54 -14.69
C THR A 8 5.60 7.46 -15.77
N ASN A 9 6.63 6.64 -16.02
CA ASN A 9 6.69 5.69 -17.15
C ASN A 9 6.72 4.22 -16.69
N PHE A 10 6.29 3.96 -15.46
CA PHE A 10 6.43 2.68 -14.81
C PHE A 10 5.10 2.19 -14.26
N PHE A 11 4.78 0.94 -14.56
CA PHE A 11 3.47 0.36 -14.36
C PHE A 11 3.59 -1.11 -13.93
N LEU A 12 2.97 -1.46 -12.81
CA LEU A 12 2.76 -2.85 -12.35
C LEU A 12 1.72 -3.56 -13.17
N ASP A 13 0.67 -2.84 -13.58
CA ASP A 13 -0.40 -3.40 -14.39
C ASP A 13 -0.17 -3.02 -15.86
N PRO A 14 0.44 -3.91 -16.68
CA PRO A 14 0.59 -3.67 -18.11
C PRO A 14 -0.74 -3.64 -18.85
N LEU A 15 -1.84 -4.12 -18.26
CA LEU A 15 -3.18 -4.02 -18.84
C LEU A 15 -3.81 -2.64 -18.55
N ASN A 16 -3.41 -1.98 -17.46
CA ASN A 16 -3.81 -0.62 -17.11
C ASN A 16 -2.60 0.22 -16.68
N PRO A 17 -1.72 0.61 -17.63
CA PRO A 17 -0.46 1.29 -17.33
C PRO A 17 -0.70 2.74 -16.90
N THR A 18 -1.20 2.90 -15.68
CA THR A 18 -1.48 4.16 -15.01
C THR A 18 -1.15 3.98 -13.53
N TRP A 19 -0.79 5.08 -12.86
CA TRP A 19 -0.57 5.05 -11.41
C TRP A 19 -1.80 4.53 -10.63
N MET A 20 -3.01 4.76 -11.17
CA MET A 20 -4.25 4.26 -10.58
C MET A 20 -4.37 2.74 -10.74
N GLY A 21 -4.03 2.20 -11.91
CA GLY A 21 -3.96 0.74 -12.14
C GLY A 21 -2.99 0.08 -11.17
N ASP A 22 -1.81 0.69 -10.96
CA ASP A 22 -0.83 0.20 -9.99
C ASP A 22 -1.35 0.26 -8.55
N LEU A 23 -2.01 1.35 -8.17
CA LEU A 23 -2.63 1.48 -6.85
C LEU A 23 -3.72 0.44 -6.63
N VAL A 24 -4.61 0.26 -7.61
CA VAL A 24 -5.65 -0.77 -7.57
C VAL A 24 -5.00 -2.14 -7.38
N TYR A 25 -3.96 -2.44 -8.14
CA TYR A 25 -3.23 -3.70 -8.01
C TYR A 25 -2.59 -3.89 -6.62
N LEU A 26 -1.87 -2.88 -6.12
CA LEU A 26 -1.28 -2.86 -4.77
C LEU A 26 -2.33 -3.19 -3.70
N LEU A 27 -3.51 -2.57 -3.81
CA LEU A 27 -4.61 -2.76 -2.87
C LEU A 27 -5.30 -4.11 -3.04
N LYS A 28 -5.50 -4.62 -4.25
CA LYS A 28 -6.06 -5.97 -4.48
C LYS A 28 -5.21 -7.05 -3.83
N VAL A 29 -3.89 -6.95 -3.97
CA VAL A 29 -2.93 -7.87 -3.34
C VAL A 29 -2.93 -7.73 -1.82
N ALA A 30 -3.06 -6.51 -1.29
CA ALA A 30 -2.98 -6.26 0.14
C ALA A 30 -4.28 -6.56 0.90
N GLU A 31 -5.43 -6.19 0.34
CA GLU A 31 -6.72 -6.19 1.04
C GLU A 31 -7.48 -7.53 0.87
N ASN A 32 -7.46 -8.13 -0.32
CA ASN A 32 -8.16 -9.41 -0.55
C ASN A 32 -7.53 -10.21 -1.71
N ASN A 33 -6.29 -10.67 -1.52
CA ASN A 33 -5.58 -11.43 -2.55
C ASN A 33 -6.32 -12.71 -2.99
N GLN A 34 -7.14 -13.29 -2.09
CA GLN A 34 -7.93 -14.48 -2.41
C GLN A 34 -9.00 -14.19 -3.46
N LEU A 35 -9.69 -13.04 -3.37
CA LEU A 35 -10.62 -12.60 -4.39
C LEU A 35 -9.93 -12.39 -5.74
N ARG A 36 -8.74 -11.77 -5.74
CA ARG A 36 -7.96 -11.55 -6.96
C ARG A 36 -7.57 -12.87 -7.64
N LEU A 37 -7.13 -13.85 -6.85
CA LEU A 37 -6.65 -15.14 -7.36
C LEU A 37 -7.79 -16.11 -7.75
N ASP A 38 -8.96 -15.98 -7.11
CA ASP A 38 -10.15 -16.78 -7.40
C ASP A 38 -11.39 -15.88 -7.51
N PRO A 39 -11.50 -15.09 -8.60
CA PRO A 39 -12.55 -14.08 -8.77
C PRO A 39 -13.96 -14.67 -8.92
N THR A 40 -14.05 -15.99 -9.14
CA THR A 40 -15.33 -16.71 -9.29
C THR A 40 -15.90 -17.21 -7.96
N ASN A 41 -15.10 -17.19 -6.90
CA ASN A 41 -15.52 -17.69 -5.61
C ASN A 41 -16.36 -16.66 -4.86
N THR A 42 -17.66 -16.90 -4.88
CA THR A 42 -18.68 -16.04 -4.26
C THR A 42 -18.48 -15.84 -2.75
N THR A 43 -17.67 -16.64 -2.06
CA THR A 43 -17.35 -16.40 -0.64
C THR A 43 -16.54 -15.11 -0.47
N TYR A 44 -15.61 -14.80 -1.39
CA TYR A 44 -14.77 -13.60 -1.30
C TYR A 44 -15.47 -12.31 -1.77
N LEU A 45 -16.65 -12.43 -2.38
CA LEU A 45 -17.49 -11.31 -2.82
C LEU A 45 -18.49 -10.85 -1.76
N ARG A 46 -18.59 -11.57 -0.63
CA ARG A 46 -19.54 -11.27 0.44
C ARG A 46 -18.99 -10.29 1.47
N ALA A 47 -19.88 -9.54 2.10
CA ALA A 47 -19.52 -8.80 3.29
C ALA A 47 -19.11 -9.75 4.41
N GLY A 48 -17.97 -9.48 5.04
CA GLY A 48 -17.38 -10.33 6.05
C GLY A 48 -16.57 -9.54 7.08
N HIS A 49 -16.10 -10.25 8.10
CA HIS A 49 -15.27 -9.66 9.14
C HIS A 49 -13.88 -9.37 8.57
N ASP A 50 -13.47 -8.11 8.66
CA ASP A 50 -12.08 -7.72 8.47
C ASP A 50 -11.41 -7.72 9.84
N GLY A 51 -10.18 -8.23 9.95
CA GLY A 51 -9.53 -8.67 11.19
C GLY A 51 -9.52 -7.68 12.38
N ASP A 52 -9.86 -6.41 12.15
CA ASP A 52 -9.83 -5.29 13.08
C ASP A 52 -11.25 -4.81 13.47
N GLU A 53 -12.08 -5.72 13.99
CA GLU A 53 -13.39 -5.36 14.56
C GLU A 53 -14.40 -4.73 13.56
N SER A 54 -14.14 -4.87 12.26
CA SER A 54 -14.88 -4.20 11.19
C SER A 54 -15.57 -5.18 10.24
N ILE A 55 -16.47 -4.65 9.42
CA ILE A 55 -17.16 -5.39 8.35
C ILE A 55 -16.74 -4.77 7.02
N ALA A 56 -16.10 -5.54 6.17
CA ALA A 56 -15.69 -5.11 4.84
C ALA A 56 -16.28 -5.99 3.74
N ILE A 57 -16.32 -5.47 2.51
CA ILE A 57 -16.72 -6.20 1.30
C ILE A 57 -15.75 -5.91 0.15
N GLY A 58 -15.49 -6.91 -0.69
CA GLY A 58 -14.57 -6.78 -1.82
C GLY A 58 -13.12 -6.59 -1.36
N TYR A 59 -12.47 -5.54 -1.86
CA TYR A 59 -11.08 -5.19 -1.53
C TYR A 59 -11.00 -4.13 -0.42
N GLY A 60 -11.65 -4.39 0.72
CA GLY A 60 -11.53 -3.52 1.91
C GLY A 60 -12.52 -2.35 1.98
N TYR A 61 -13.68 -2.41 1.28
CA TYR A 61 -14.72 -1.40 1.47
C TYR A 61 -15.40 -1.58 2.83
N ASP A 62 -14.98 -0.78 3.81
CA ASP A 62 -15.43 -0.83 5.20
C ASP A 62 -16.84 -0.24 5.38
N LEU A 63 -17.77 -1.04 5.89
CA LEU A 63 -19.18 -0.70 6.11
C LEU A 63 -19.44 0.06 7.43
N LEU A 64 -18.44 0.23 8.28
CA LEU A 64 -18.51 1.01 9.53
C LEU A 64 -17.87 2.40 9.39
N GLN A 65 -16.94 2.56 8.44
CA GLN A 65 -16.26 3.83 8.17
C GLN A 65 -17.02 4.73 7.17
N ASN A 66 -18.08 4.21 6.53
CA ASN A 66 -18.93 4.96 5.61
C ASN A 66 -20.31 5.18 6.25
N SER A 67 -20.96 6.29 5.92
CA SER A 67 -22.34 6.50 6.37
C SER A 67 -23.30 5.51 5.68
N SER A 68 -24.42 5.19 6.33
CA SER A 68 -25.42 4.27 5.75
C SER A 68 -25.92 4.73 4.38
N ALA A 69 -26.04 6.05 4.16
CA ALA A 69 -26.46 6.61 2.87
C ALA A 69 -25.40 6.38 1.78
N GLU A 70 -24.13 6.52 2.12
CA GLU A 70 -23.02 6.25 1.20
C GLU A 70 -22.91 4.77 0.86
N ILE A 71 -23.01 3.89 1.87
CA ILE A 71 -22.96 2.44 1.65
C ILE A 71 -24.04 2.01 0.65
N ILE A 72 -25.27 2.47 0.87
CA ILE A 72 -26.40 2.15 -0.02
C ILE A 72 -26.15 2.68 -1.44
N SER A 73 -25.68 3.93 -1.56
CA SER A 73 -25.38 4.56 -2.84
C SER A 73 -24.25 3.86 -3.60
N ASP A 74 -23.15 3.54 -2.91
CA ASP A 74 -21.97 2.92 -3.50
C ASP A 74 -22.28 1.47 -3.92
N LEU A 75 -22.97 0.69 -3.08
CA LEU A 75 -23.41 -0.67 -3.44
C LEU A 75 -24.36 -0.66 -4.65
N ALA A 76 -25.32 0.27 -4.69
CA ALA A 76 -26.21 0.41 -5.85
C ALA A 76 -25.44 0.77 -7.13
N SER A 77 -24.39 1.60 -7.02
CA SER A 77 -23.57 2.00 -8.16
C SER A 77 -22.76 0.86 -8.80
N VAL A 78 -22.54 -0.22 -8.05
CA VAL A 78 -21.88 -1.45 -8.52
C VAL A 78 -22.89 -2.59 -8.71
N ASN A 79 -24.16 -2.24 -8.97
CA ASN A 79 -25.27 -3.13 -9.28
C ASN A 79 -25.68 -4.12 -8.16
N VAL A 80 -25.42 -3.78 -6.89
CA VAL A 80 -25.98 -4.53 -5.77
C VAL A 80 -27.41 -4.03 -5.49
N VAL A 81 -28.37 -4.96 -5.51
CA VAL A 81 -29.76 -4.68 -5.14
C VAL A 81 -29.99 -5.12 -3.70
N LEU A 82 -30.12 -4.14 -2.80
CA LEU A 82 -30.35 -4.39 -1.37
C LEU A 82 -31.83 -4.66 -1.09
N THR A 83 -32.10 -5.65 -0.23
CA THR A 83 -33.43 -5.87 0.34
C THR A 83 -33.77 -4.80 1.39
N PRO A 84 -35.07 -4.59 1.70
CA PRO A 84 -35.45 -3.70 2.80
C PRO A 84 -34.79 -4.05 4.14
N GLN A 85 -34.63 -5.35 4.44
CA GLN A 85 -33.98 -5.85 5.64
C GLN A 85 -32.49 -5.49 5.66
N GLN A 86 -31.80 -5.65 4.54
CA GLN A 86 -30.39 -5.24 4.39
C GLN A 86 -30.22 -3.72 4.57
N ILE A 87 -31.12 -2.91 4.01
CA ILE A 87 -31.09 -1.44 4.19
C ILE A 87 -31.25 -1.10 5.67
N THR A 88 -32.22 -1.70 6.36
CA THR A 88 -32.40 -1.50 7.81
C THR A 88 -31.18 -1.96 8.60
N ALA A 89 -30.57 -3.10 8.23
CA ALA A 89 -29.37 -3.59 8.88
C ALA A 89 -28.20 -2.61 8.71
N ILE A 90 -27.98 -2.07 7.50
CA ILE A 90 -26.94 -1.07 7.22
C ILE A 90 -27.19 0.21 8.04
N GLN A 91 -28.44 0.68 8.12
CA GLN A 91 -28.80 1.86 8.91
C GLN A 91 -28.58 1.69 10.42
N ASN A 92 -28.56 0.44 10.90
CA ASN A 92 -28.33 0.12 12.31
C ASN A 92 -26.88 -0.29 12.62
N LEU A 93 -26.00 -0.32 11.61
CA LEU A 93 -24.58 -0.63 11.82
C LEU A 93 -23.97 0.39 12.77
N SER A 94 -23.44 -0.13 13.87
CA SER A 94 -22.77 0.66 14.92
C SER A 94 -21.90 -0.27 15.77
N GLY A 95 -20.85 0.28 16.37
CA GLY A 95 -19.95 -0.45 17.27
C GLY A 95 -18.95 -1.36 16.57
N THR A 96 -18.51 -2.39 17.29
CA THR A 96 -17.49 -3.38 16.89
C THR A 96 -18.16 -4.69 16.49
N TYR A 97 -17.69 -5.29 15.39
CA TYR A 97 -18.13 -6.61 14.94
C TYR A 97 -16.97 -7.61 14.91
N SER A 98 -17.26 -8.85 15.27
CA SER A 98 -16.38 -10.01 15.18
C SER A 98 -16.94 -11.00 14.15
N ALA A 99 -16.14 -11.96 13.71
CA ALA A 99 -16.58 -13.00 12.77
C ALA A 99 -17.86 -13.76 13.19
N THR A 100 -18.21 -13.76 14.48
CA THR A 100 -19.38 -14.49 15.01
C THR A 100 -20.63 -13.63 15.25
N ASN A 101 -20.56 -12.31 15.14
CA ASN A 101 -21.69 -11.43 15.49
C ASN A 101 -22.14 -10.50 14.34
N ILE A 102 -21.67 -10.74 13.11
CA ILE A 102 -22.15 -10.02 11.93
C ILE A 102 -23.62 -10.38 11.70
N PRO A 103 -24.54 -9.39 11.59
CA PRO A 103 -25.94 -9.66 11.30
C PRO A 103 -26.08 -10.45 10.00
N SER A 104 -26.97 -11.45 9.97
CA SER A 104 -27.16 -12.31 8.80
C SER A 104 -27.49 -11.50 7.55
N ASP A 105 -28.30 -10.45 7.70
CA ASP A 105 -28.65 -9.53 6.61
C ASP A 105 -27.41 -8.86 6.02
N ILE A 106 -26.42 -8.47 6.84
CA ILE A 106 -25.16 -7.90 6.37
C ILE A 106 -24.28 -8.96 5.71
N SER A 107 -24.05 -10.11 6.36
CA SER A 107 -23.21 -11.19 5.82
C SER A 107 -23.75 -11.82 4.52
N SER A 108 -25.03 -11.58 4.22
CA SER A 108 -25.68 -12.02 2.98
C SER A 108 -25.49 -11.07 1.79
N ILE A 109 -25.01 -9.84 2.03
CA ILE A 109 -24.69 -8.89 0.97
C ILE A 109 -23.50 -9.45 0.18
N SER A 110 -23.66 -9.54 -1.14
CA SER A 110 -22.64 -10.03 -2.05
C SER A 110 -22.53 -9.10 -3.25
N LEU A 111 -21.29 -8.84 -3.67
CA LEU A 111 -21.00 -8.20 -4.94
C LEU A 111 -21.33 -9.17 -6.10
N PRO A 112 -21.77 -8.66 -7.26
CA PRO A 112 -22.14 -9.49 -8.40
C PRO A 112 -20.95 -10.08 -9.17
N SER A 113 -19.76 -9.48 -9.04
CA SER A 113 -18.54 -9.91 -9.71
C SER A 113 -17.30 -9.30 -9.05
N GLU A 114 -16.13 -9.80 -9.41
CA GLU A 114 -14.86 -9.18 -9.00
C GLU A 114 -14.68 -7.77 -9.60
N GLN A 115 -15.16 -7.53 -10.82
CA GLN A 115 -15.19 -6.17 -11.39
C GLN A 115 -16.00 -5.20 -10.51
N ALA A 116 -17.14 -5.64 -9.95
CA ALA A 116 -17.90 -4.80 -9.02
C ALA A 116 -17.13 -4.53 -7.72
N ALA A 117 -16.25 -5.44 -7.29
CA ALA A 117 -15.35 -5.20 -6.16
C ALA A 117 -14.25 -4.20 -6.49
N GLU A 118 -13.70 -4.25 -7.70
CA GLU A 118 -12.73 -3.27 -8.19
C GLU A 118 -13.35 -1.88 -8.35
N ASP A 119 -14.55 -1.77 -8.94
CA ASP A 119 -15.26 -0.51 -9.09
C ASP A 119 -15.56 0.13 -7.71
N LEU A 120 -15.91 -0.70 -6.72
CA LEU A 120 -16.12 -0.25 -5.34
C LEU A 120 -14.82 0.20 -4.66
N LEU A 121 -13.70 -0.50 -4.93
CA LEU A 121 -12.36 -0.10 -4.49
C LEU A 121 -11.96 1.26 -5.10
N ILE A 122 -12.15 1.46 -6.41
CA ILE A 122 -11.84 2.72 -7.09
C ILE A 122 -12.61 3.88 -6.45
N ARG A 123 -13.90 3.70 -6.17
CA ARG A 123 -14.69 4.70 -5.43
C ARG A 123 -14.11 5.00 -4.04
N ALA A 124 -13.71 3.96 -3.31
CA ALA A 124 -13.09 4.11 -1.99
C ALA A 124 -11.74 4.85 -2.05
N ILE A 125 -10.97 4.65 -3.12
CA ILE A 125 -9.72 5.38 -3.40
C ILE A 125 -10.04 6.85 -3.70
N GLU A 126 -10.96 7.13 -4.63
CA GLU A 126 -11.30 8.49 -5.06
C GLU A 126 -11.73 9.37 -3.87
N LYS A 127 -12.55 8.83 -2.96
CA LYS A 127 -12.96 9.51 -1.72
C LYS A 127 -11.78 9.90 -0.83
N ARG A 128 -10.76 9.03 -0.73
CA ARG A 128 -9.56 9.27 0.10
C ARG A 128 -8.53 10.14 -0.62
N LEU A 129 -8.61 10.24 -1.94
CA LEU A 129 -7.66 10.94 -2.80
C LEU A 129 -7.99 12.43 -2.97
N TYR A 130 -9.24 12.78 -3.25
CA TYR A 130 -9.67 14.14 -3.61
C TYR A 130 -10.56 14.82 -2.57
N ILE A 131 -10.32 16.12 -2.33
CA ILE A 131 -11.20 16.98 -1.53
C ILE A 131 -12.62 16.93 -2.11
N GLY A 132 -13.62 16.75 -1.25
CA GLY A 132 -15.04 16.64 -1.61
C GLY A 132 -15.59 17.82 -2.42
N THR A 133 -15.46 17.75 -3.74
CA THR A 133 -16.29 18.52 -4.69
C THR A 133 -16.68 17.77 -5.96
N GLN A 134 -16.31 16.50 -6.15
CA GLN A 134 -16.82 15.71 -7.31
C GLN A 134 -17.76 14.54 -6.96
N LEU A 135 -17.97 14.22 -5.68
CA LEU A 135 -18.88 13.16 -5.27
C LEU A 135 -19.79 13.63 -4.12
N GLY A 136 -20.68 14.59 -4.39
CA GLY A 136 -21.94 14.83 -3.64
C GLY A 136 -21.92 14.97 -2.11
N ALA A 137 -20.77 14.94 -1.44
CA ALA A 137 -20.64 14.98 0.00
C ALA A 137 -20.39 16.41 0.45
N GLY A 138 -21.11 16.83 1.49
CA GLY A 138 -21.02 18.18 2.05
C GLY A 138 -19.60 18.58 2.46
N THR A 139 -19.44 19.89 2.64
CA THR A 139 -18.20 20.56 3.07
C THR A 139 -17.48 19.80 4.19
N ILE A 140 -16.33 19.19 3.90
CA ILE A 140 -15.44 18.64 4.93
C ILE A 140 -14.78 19.83 5.65
N THR A 141 -15.16 20.06 6.90
CA THR A 141 -14.75 21.21 7.71
C THR A 141 -13.50 20.99 8.58
N ASN A 142 -12.81 19.84 8.47
CA ASN A 142 -11.60 19.58 9.24
C ASN A 142 -10.36 19.31 8.35
N PRO A 143 -9.38 20.22 8.28
CA PRO A 143 -8.14 20.03 7.51
C PRO A 143 -7.18 18.96 8.06
N GLU A 144 -7.39 18.43 9.29
CA GLU A 144 -6.70 17.23 9.77
C GLU A 144 -7.29 15.92 9.22
N ASN A 145 -8.48 16.01 8.60
CA ASN A 145 -9.16 14.95 7.85
C ASN A 145 -9.06 15.18 6.32
N GLY A 146 -8.02 15.89 5.88
CA GLY A 146 -7.79 16.16 4.46
C GLY A 146 -7.54 14.87 3.66
N THR A 147 -7.82 14.90 2.36
CA THR A 147 -7.47 13.79 1.47
C THR A 147 -5.97 13.71 1.24
N PHE A 148 -5.50 12.57 0.73
CA PHE A 148 -4.08 12.34 0.48
C PHE A 148 -3.41 13.49 -0.30
N LEU A 149 -4.01 13.95 -1.40
CA LEU A 149 -3.41 15.02 -2.20
C LEU A 149 -3.39 16.36 -1.48
N HIS A 150 -4.46 16.67 -0.72
CA HIS A 150 -4.48 17.89 0.09
C HIS A 150 -3.36 17.87 1.12
N ARG A 151 -3.21 16.73 1.82
CA ARG A 151 -2.16 16.50 2.81
C ARG A 151 -0.77 16.73 2.21
N MET A 152 -0.47 16.11 1.07
CA MET A 152 0.84 16.24 0.42
C MET A 152 1.09 17.68 -0.04
N GLN A 153 0.07 18.32 -0.64
CA GLN A 153 0.17 19.71 -1.10
C GLN A 153 0.42 20.70 0.06
N SER A 154 -0.26 20.52 1.20
CA SER A 154 -0.05 21.35 2.40
C SER A 154 1.36 21.23 2.98
N LEU A 155 2.06 20.14 2.70
CA LEU A 155 3.46 19.94 3.08
C LEU A 155 4.46 20.39 2.01
N GLY A 156 3.97 20.97 0.90
CA GLY A 156 4.81 21.40 -0.22
C GLY A 156 5.28 20.26 -1.12
N ILE A 157 4.70 19.06 -0.99
CA ILE A 157 5.07 17.89 -1.79
C ILE A 157 4.16 17.82 -3.01
N ASN A 158 4.74 17.96 -4.20
CA ASN A 158 4.04 17.69 -5.45
C ASN A 158 3.95 16.18 -5.68
N MET A 159 2.75 15.65 -5.97
CA MET A 159 2.52 14.22 -6.24
C MET A 159 1.97 14.03 -7.66
N PRO A 160 2.82 14.08 -8.70
CA PRO A 160 2.41 13.73 -10.05
C PRO A 160 2.06 12.24 -10.14
N ASP A 161 1.35 11.89 -11.20
CA ASP A 161 0.99 10.52 -11.54
C ASP A 161 2.26 9.68 -11.71
N SER A 162 2.50 8.78 -10.76
CA SER A 162 3.76 8.05 -10.61
C SER A 162 3.61 6.84 -9.72
N ARG A 163 4.59 5.92 -9.78
CA ARG A 163 4.63 4.75 -8.89
C ARG A 163 4.76 5.15 -7.41
N GLU A 164 5.49 6.22 -7.11
CA GLU A 164 5.65 6.71 -5.74
C GLU A 164 4.30 7.20 -5.19
N LYS A 165 3.51 7.90 -6.02
CA LYS A 165 2.14 8.27 -5.67
C LYS A 165 1.26 7.04 -5.41
N ALA A 166 1.37 5.99 -6.22
CA ALA A 166 0.63 4.75 -6.01
C ALA A 166 1.01 4.09 -4.66
N VAL A 167 2.29 3.98 -4.34
CA VAL A 167 2.76 3.44 -3.04
C VAL A 167 2.26 4.27 -1.88
N LEU A 168 2.48 5.59 -1.91
CA LEU A 168 2.12 6.46 -0.81
C LEU A 168 0.60 6.53 -0.61
N MET A 169 -0.18 6.45 -1.70
CA MET A 169 -1.63 6.33 -1.60
C MET A 169 -2.07 4.97 -1.05
N SER A 170 -1.37 3.87 -1.37
CA SER A 170 -1.62 2.56 -0.75
C SER A 170 -1.41 2.61 0.77
N MET A 171 -0.31 3.22 1.22
CA MET A 171 -0.06 3.42 2.65
C MET A 171 -1.11 4.33 3.30
N TRP A 172 -1.51 5.41 2.61
CA TRP A 172 -2.56 6.31 3.09
C TRP A 172 -3.90 5.59 3.23
N TYR A 173 -4.26 4.75 2.26
CA TYR A 173 -5.47 3.94 2.29
C TYR A 173 -5.52 3.05 3.53
N GLN A 174 -4.40 2.40 3.86
CA GLN A 174 -4.31 1.48 4.99
C GLN A 174 -4.41 2.19 6.35
N GLY A 175 -3.71 3.31 6.54
CA GLY A 175 -3.54 3.86 7.90
C GLY A 175 -3.52 5.37 8.01
N GLY A 176 -3.58 6.11 6.90
CA GLY A 176 -3.56 7.58 6.90
C GLY A 176 -2.51 8.15 7.86
N ASN A 177 -2.95 8.94 8.83
CA ASN A 177 -2.07 9.60 9.81
C ASN A 177 -1.24 8.63 10.67
N ASN A 178 -1.59 7.35 10.77
CA ASN A 178 -0.75 6.36 11.45
C ASN A 178 0.63 6.19 10.78
N TYR A 179 0.69 6.40 9.46
CA TYR A 179 1.95 6.35 8.69
C TYR A 179 2.49 7.74 8.34
N PHE A 180 1.62 8.74 8.20
CA PHE A 180 1.98 10.07 7.71
C PHE A 180 2.13 11.15 8.79
N GLY A 181 1.76 10.86 10.04
CA GLY A 181 1.72 11.84 11.12
C GLY A 181 0.72 12.98 10.87
N THR A 182 0.85 14.08 11.60
CA THR A 182 0.00 15.29 11.46
C THR A 182 0.76 16.42 10.76
N LEU A 183 0.11 17.55 10.42
CA LEU A 183 0.81 18.67 9.73
C LEU A 183 1.88 19.26 10.64
N ALA A 184 1.59 19.34 11.94
CA ALA A 184 2.50 19.85 12.95
C ALA A 184 3.61 18.84 13.33
N SER A 185 3.36 17.54 13.12
CA SER A 185 4.33 16.48 13.41
C SER A 185 4.27 15.40 12.33
N PRO A 186 4.89 15.65 11.16
CA PRO A 186 4.98 14.65 10.11
C PRO A 186 5.84 13.46 10.57
N SER A 187 5.54 12.27 10.05
CA SER A 187 6.38 11.09 10.31
C SER A 187 7.76 11.23 9.67
N ASN A 188 8.72 10.39 10.09
CA ASN A 188 10.06 10.36 9.48
C ASN A 188 10.00 10.14 7.96
N MET A 189 9.15 9.23 7.49
CA MET A 189 8.90 9.02 6.06
C MET A 189 8.53 10.34 5.38
N VAL A 190 7.57 11.08 5.94
CA VAL A 190 7.13 12.35 5.36
C VAL A 190 8.22 13.42 5.43
N ASN A 191 9.00 13.47 6.50
CA ASN A 191 10.16 14.38 6.59
C ASN A 191 11.22 14.06 5.52
N ALA A 192 11.47 12.78 5.25
CA ALA A 192 12.33 12.35 4.16
C ALA A 192 11.77 12.80 2.79
N LEU A 193 10.45 12.67 2.57
CA LEU A 193 9.80 13.17 1.36
C LEU A 193 9.96 14.70 1.21
N ILE A 194 9.75 15.47 2.30
CA ILE A 194 9.92 16.94 2.31
C ILE A 194 11.38 17.32 1.98
N ALA A 195 12.34 16.57 2.52
CA ALA A 195 13.76 16.79 2.27
C ALA A 195 14.20 16.36 0.86
N GLY A 196 13.35 15.66 0.11
CA GLY A 196 13.74 15.01 -1.13
C GLY A 196 14.82 13.94 -0.88
N ASP A 197 14.74 13.21 0.23
CA ASP A 197 15.64 12.10 0.54
C ASP A 197 14.96 10.78 0.20
N ARG A 198 15.10 10.37 -1.07
CA ARG A 198 14.48 9.12 -1.56
C ARG A 198 14.99 7.89 -0.81
N ALA A 199 16.28 7.83 -0.51
CA ALA A 199 16.88 6.68 0.16
C ALA A 199 16.31 6.52 1.58
N GLU A 200 16.19 7.63 2.31
CA GLU A 200 15.57 7.65 3.64
C GLU A 200 14.07 7.34 3.57
N ALA A 201 13.34 7.86 2.58
CA ALA A 201 11.93 7.54 2.39
C ALA A 201 11.71 6.03 2.12
N TRP A 202 12.54 5.43 1.26
CA TRP A 202 12.52 4.00 0.99
C TRP A 202 12.80 3.19 2.27
N PHE A 203 13.78 3.61 3.08
CA PHE A 203 14.08 2.98 4.37
C PHE A 203 12.88 3.05 5.32
N GLU A 204 12.27 4.23 5.45
CA GLU A 204 11.13 4.43 6.34
C GLU A 204 9.89 3.64 5.89
N ILE A 205 9.67 3.46 4.59
CA ILE A 205 8.62 2.57 4.07
C ILE A 205 8.92 1.13 4.48
N ARG A 206 10.12 0.61 4.14
CA ARG A 206 10.47 -0.80 4.31
C ARG A 206 10.58 -1.23 5.77
N TYR A 207 11.20 -0.39 6.61
CA TYR A 207 11.62 -0.75 7.97
C TYR A 207 10.95 0.10 9.05
N GLY A 208 10.67 1.38 8.77
CA GLY A 208 10.09 2.31 9.74
C GLY A 208 8.58 2.18 9.95
N SER A 209 7.86 1.73 8.92
CA SER A 209 6.39 1.83 8.83
C SER A 209 5.62 0.56 9.23
N SER A 210 6.25 -0.34 10.00
CA SER A 210 5.63 -1.58 10.54
C SER A 210 5.77 -1.73 12.06
N LYS A 211 6.22 -0.66 12.74
CA LYS A 211 6.58 -0.67 14.18
C LYS A 211 7.48 -1.84 14.55
N ASN A 212 8.49 -2.09 13.74
CA ASN A 212 9.43 -3.18 13.94
C ASN A 212 8.78 -4.59 13.88
N GLY A 213 7.72 -4.73 13.08
CA GLY A 213 6.92 -5.95 12.91
C GLY A 213 5.78 -6.12 13.92
N LYS A 214 5.57 -5.17 14.85
CA LYS A 214 4.46 -5.23 15.82
C LYS A 214 3.08 -5.11 15.17
N ASP A 215 2.99 -4.48 14.01
CA ASP A 215 1.74 -4.39 13.24
C ASP A 215 1.40 -5.71 12.50
N GLY A 216 2.23 -6.75 12.67
CA GLY A 216 1.96 -8.09 12.19
C GLY A 216 2.63 -8.45 10.85
N PRO A 217 2.72 -9.75 10.52
CA PRO A 217 3.45 -10.24 9.35
C PRO A 217 2.82 -9.79 8.02
N GLY A 218 1.51 -9.52 7.98
CA GLY A 218 0.83 -8.96 6.81
C GLY A 218 1.29 -7.55 6.49
N VAL A 219 1.45 -6.70 7.51
CA VAL A 219 1.95 -5.32 7.32
C VAL A 219 3.41 -5.33 6.90
N VAL A 220 4.26 -6.15 7.54
CA VAL A 220 5.67 -6.31 7.15
C VAL A 220 5.79 -6.67 5.67
N LYS A 221 5.03 -7.68 5.22
CA LYS A 221 4.97 -8.07 3.80
C LYS A 221 4.64 -6.90 2.89
N ARG A 222 3.56 -6.18 3.21
CA ARG A 222 3.07 -5.06 2.41
C ARG A 222 4.12 -3.97 2.29
N ARG A 223 4.84 -3.66 3.37
CA ARG A 223 5.94 -2.68 3.39
C ARG A 223 7.14 -3.10 2.54
N TYR A 224 7.50 -4.38 2.52
CA TYR A 224 8.52 -4.88 1.58
C TYR A 224 8.11 -4.62 0.12
N PHE A 225 6.90 -5.04 -0.24
CA PHE A 225 6.39 -4.89 -1.59
C PHE A 225 6.26 -3.42 -2.02
N GLU A 226 5.70 -2.58 -1.14
CA GLU A 226 5.58 -1.14 -1.38
C GLU A 226 6.94 -0.43 -1.47
N ALA A 227 7.92 -0.80 -0.64
CA ALA A 227 9.26 -0.23 -0.73
C ALA A 227 9.96 -0.66 -2.03
N ASP A 228 9.85 -1.93 -2.43
CA ASP A 228 10.44 -2.38 -3.68
C ASP A 228 9.77 -1.69 -4.88
N TYR A 229 8.45 -1.49 -4.84
CA TYR A 229 7.74 -0.76 -5.89
C TYR A 229 8.05 0.75 -5.92
N PHE A 230 8.18 1.37 -4.74
CA PHE A 230 8.64 2.76 -4.61
C PHE A 230 10.03 2.93 -5.20
N GLY A 231 10.90 1.93 -5.02
CA GLY A 231 12.23 1.86 -5.60
C GLY A 231 13.25 2.73 -4.86
N LEU A 232 14.35 2.11 -4.47
CA LEU A 232 15.51 2.81 -3.91
C LEU A 232 16.17 3.73 -4.93
N TYR A 233 16.07 3.37 -6.21
CA TYR A 233 16.59 4.10 -7.35
C TYR A 233 15.45 4.61 -8.23
N GLU A 234 15.74 5.59 -9.08
CA GLU A 234 14.91 5.87 -10.24
C GLU A 234 14.84 4.63 -11.15
N ASN A 235 13.78 4.53 -11.96
CA ASN A 235 13.66 3.41 -12.88
C ASN A 235 14.69 3.49 -13.99
N GLY A 236 15.23 2.33 -14.38
CA GLY A 236 16.31 2.24 -15.34
C GLY A 236 17.68 2.63 -14.78
N THR A 237 17.82 2.91 -13.48
CA THR A 237 19.13 3.11 -12.87
C THR A 237 19.94 1.81 -12.92
N THR A 238 21.18 1.91 -13.39
CA THR A 238 22.17 0.85 -13.50
C THR A 238 23.50 1.33 -12.90
N PRO A 239 24.48 0.44 -12.68
CA PRO A 239 25.82 0.86 -12.23
C PRO A 239 26.48 1.91 -13.15
N ASP A 240 26.13 1.90 -14.44
CA ASP A 240 26.72 2.79 -15.44
C ASP A 240 26.15 4.21 -15.42
N ASN A 241 24.90 4.39 -14.96
CA ASN A 241 24.18 5.67 -15.05
C ASN A 241 23.85 6.31 -13.70
N ILE A 242 24.04 5.60 -12.58
CA ILE A 242 23.90 6.18 -11.24
C ILE A 242 24.96 7.28 -11.02
N THR A 243 24.56 8.39 -10.41
CA THR A 243 25.48 9.47 -10.05
C THR A 243 26.20 9.19 -8.73
N GLU A 244 27.38 9.79 -8.54
CA GLU A 244 28.14 9.65 -7.28
C GLU A 244 27.32 10.12 -6.07
N ASN A 245 26.63 11.27 -6.18
CA ASN A 245 25.78 11.80 -5.11
C ASN A 245 24.66 10.82 -4.72
N GLU A 246 24.02 10.18 -5.70
CA GLU A 246 22.98 9.17 -5.43
C GLU A 246 23.54 7.93 -4.73
N ALA A 247 24.69 7.44 -5.18
CA ALA A 247 25.36 6.33 -4.53
C ALA A 247 25.76 6.67 -3.09
N VAL A 248 26.27 7.88 -2.85
CA VAL A 248 26.62 8.39 -1.51
C VAL A 248 25.39 8.50 -0.63
N ASP A 249 24.27 9.03 -1.12
CA ASP A 249 23.03 9.16 -0.34
C ASP A 249 22.51 7.79 0.12
N ILE A 250 22.49 6.82 -0.80
CA ILE A 250 22.04 5.44 -0.53
C ILE A 250 22.93 4.76 0.50
N LEU A 251 24.25 4.84 0.33
CA LEU A 251 25.20 4.22 1.26
C LEU A 251 25.26 4.96 2.60
N SER A 252 25.02 6.27 2.63
CA SER A 252 24.89 7.05 3.86
C SER A 252 23.66 6.64 4.65
N MET A 253 22.50 6.49 3.98
CA MET A 253 21.28 5.94 4.59
C MET A 253 21.55 4.54 5.15
N TYR A 254 22.13 3.64 4.34
CA TYR A 254 22.45 2.28 4.80
C TYR A 254 23.38 2.28 6.01
N THR A 255 24.42 3.12 6.00
CA THR A 255 25.39 3.20 7.09
C THR A 255 24.74 3.71 8.38
N ARG A 256 23.90 4.74 8.28
CA ARG A 256 23.17 5.33 9.41
C ARG A 256 22.23 4.32 10.07
N HIS A 257 21.57 3.50 9.26
CA HIS A 257 20.53 2.57 9.70
C HIS A 257 20.97 1.10 9.75
N ARG A 258 22.26 0.84 9.60
CA ARG A 258 22.80 -0.51 9.38
C ARG A 258 22.30 -1.52 10.40
N ASP A 259 22.34 -1.17 11.68
CA ASP A 259 21.94 -2.09 12.74
C ASP A 259 20.44 -2.38 12.69
N THR A 260 19.60 -1.37 12.47
CA THR A 260 18.15 -1.53 12.27
C THR A 260 17.85 -2.43 11.08
N ILE A 261 18.49 -2.17 9.92
CA ILE A 261 18.31 -2.94 8.70
C ILE A 261 18.71 -4.40 8.93
N VAL A 262 19.91 -4.64 9.48
CA VAL A 262 20.42 -5.99 9.73
C VAL A 262 19.52 -6.75 10.69
N ASP A 263 19.07 -6.11 11.78
CA ASP A 263 18.20 -6.77 12.76
C ASP A 263 16.79 -7.02 12.21
N TYR A 264 16.29 -6.17 11.33
CA TYR A 264 14.99 -6.36 10.68
C TYR A 264 15.05 -7.48 9.63
N GLU A 265 16.07 -7.46 8.75
CA GLU A 265 16.27 -8.48 7.71
C GLU A 265 16.53 -9.88 8.31
N LYS A 266 17.26 -9.98 9.42
CA LYS A 266 17.40 -11.26 10.15
C LYS A 266 16.07 -11.83 10.64
N ARG A 267 15.11 -10.98 10.97
CA ARG A 267 13.80 -11.39 11.51
C ARG A 267 12.77 -11.64 10.42
N PHE A 268 12.85 -10.90 9.32
CA PHE A 268 11.77 -10.84 8.32
C PHE A 268 12.23 -10.99 6.87
N GLY A 269 13.51 -10.81 6.58
CA GLY A 269 14.09 -10.79 5.22
C GLY A 269 14.62 -12.13 4.72
N GLU A 270 14.96 -13.07 5.62
CA GLU A 270 15.37 -14.42 5.19
C GLU A 270 14.16 -15.24 4.66
N THR A 271 14.36 -15.87 3.51
CA THR A 271 13.52 -17.00 3.08
C THR A 271 13.72 -18.15 4.08
N PRO A 272 12.65 -18.79 4.60
CA PRO A 272 12.80 -19.79 5.63
C PRO A 272 13.51 -21.03 5.08
N ALA A 273 14.58 -21.45 5.76
CA ALA A 273 14.79 -22.87 5.93
C ALA A 273 13.57 -23.44 6.67
N TRP A 274 12.97 -24.50 6.12
CA TRP A 274 11.86 -25.24 6.72
C TRP A 274 12.12 -25.54 8.21
N SER A 275 11.22 -25.13 9.11
CA SER A 275 11.28 -25.54 10.52
C SER A 275 10.32 -26.69 10.79
N GLU A 276 10.81 -27.73 11.49
CA GLU A 276 10.13 -29.00 11.75
C GLU A 276 8.88 -28.91 12.67
N ASN A 277 8.53 -27.72 13.17
CA ASN A 277 7.49 -27.54 14.19
C ASN A 277 6.22 -26.79 13.72
N GLY A 278 6.01 -26.64 12.40
CA GLY A 278 4.71 -26.24 11.83
C GLY A 278 4.22 -24.82 12.14
N ARG A 279 4.98 -24.01 12.89
CA ARG A 279 4.73 -22.57 13.05
C ARG A 279 5.59 -21.81 12.05
N GLN A 280 4.94 -21.33 10.99
CA GLN A 280 5.56 -20.53 9.94
C GLN A 280 6.02 -19.19 10.51
N HIS A 281 7.32 -18.97 10.55
CA HIS A 281 7.94 -17.69 10.93
C HIS A 281 8.79 -17.07 9.83
N ALA A 282 8.54 -17.49 8.59
CA ALA A 282 8.84 -16.63 7.47
C ALA A 282 7.60 -16.44 6.63
N PRO A 283 7.55 -15.34 5.88
CA PRO A 283 6.35 -15.00 5.16
C PRO A 283 6.23 -15.99 3.99
N LYS A 284 5.04 -16.57 3.78
CA LYS A 284 4.65 -17.26 2.52
C LYS A 284 4.78 -16.37 1.26
N ASN A 285 5.43 -15.20 1.37
CA ASN A 285 5.21 -14.03 0.58
C ASN A 285 6.29 -13.75 -0.48
N TYR A 286 7.47 -14.35 -0.38
CA TYR A 286 8.46 -14.30 -1.48
C TYR A 286 7.98 -15.09 -2.70
N VAL A 287 7.21 -16.16 -2.50
CA VAL A 287 6.61 -16.94 -3.60
C VAL A 287 5.47 -16.16 -4.26
N GLU A 288 4.69 -15.41 -3.49
CA GLU A 288 3.67 -14.52 -4.06
C GLU A 288 4.31 -13.36 -4.81
N ILE A 289 5.29 -12.64 -4.24
CA ILE A 289 6.04 -11.55 -4.94
C ILE A 289 6.75 -12.07 -6.20
N ALA A 290 7.40 -13.23 -6.14
CA ALA A 290 8.01 -13.89 -7.31
C ALA A 290 6.96 -14.42 -8.32
N SER A 291 5.73 -14.71 -7.89
CA SER A 291 4.63 -14.97 -8.82
C SER A 291 4.13 -13.69 -9.48
N LEU A 292 4.20 -12.51 -8.83
CA LEU A 292 3.94 -11.20 -9.46
C LEU A 292 4.99 -10.90 -10.55
N THR A 293 6.24 -11.32 -10.35
CA THR A 293 7.29 -11.28 -11.38
C THR A 293 6.92 -12.06 -12.63
N ASN A 294 6.26 -13.22 -12.48
CA ASN A 294 5.85 -14.06 -13.60
C ASN A 294 4.50 -13.63 -14.22
N GLU A 295 3.57 -13.09 -13.42
CA GLU A 295 2.25 -12.62 -13.89
C GLU A 295 2.38 -11.37 -14.77
N TYR A 296 3.34 -10.49 -14.47
CA TYR A 296 3.48 -9.18 -15.14
C TYR A 296 4.88 -8.86 -15.69
N GLY A 297 5.82 -9.82 -15.64
CA GLY A 297 7.17 -9.67 -16.21
C GLY A 297 8.11 -8.76 -15.41
N TYR A 298 7.82 -8.55 -14.12
CA TYR A 298 8.51 -7.56 -13.28
C TYR A 298 9.64 -8.17 -12.43
N SER A 299 10.90 -7.75 -12.61
CA SER A 299 12.00 -8.19 -11.75
C SER A 299 12.13 -7.32 -10.51
N PHE A 300 11.59 -7.76 -9.37
CA PHE A 300 11.89 -7.16 -8.06
C PHE A 300 13.37 -7.42 -7.69
N SER A 301 14.04 -6.44 -7.09
CA SER A 301 15.31 -6.70 -6.39
C SER A 301 15.03 -7.64 -5.23
N LEU A 302 15.39 -8.91 -5.41
CA LEU A 302 15.00 -9.97 -4.48
C LEU A 302 15.74 -9.89 -3.15
N THR A 303 16.79 -9.07 -3.02
CA THR A 303 17.51 -8.93 -1.76
C THR A 303 17.96 -7.49 -1.49
N LEU A 304 18.20 -7.18 -0.21
CA LEU A 304 18.90 -5.95 0.18
C LEU A 304 20.26 -5.82 -0.51
N GLU A 305 20.96 -6.94 -0.70
CA GLU A 305 22.27 -6.95 -1.34
C GLU A 305 22.17 -6.52 -2.81
N ASP A 306 21.18 -7.03 -3.55
CA ASP A 306 20.92 -6.60 -4.94
C ASP A 306 20.65 -5.09 -5.00
N ASN A 307 19.85 -4.58 -4.05
CA ASN A 307 19.57 -3.16 -3.93
C ASN A 307 20.80 -2.32 -3.58
N LEU A 308 21.81 -2.83 -2.87
CA LEU A 308 23.01 -2.04 -2.53
C LEU A 308 24.12 -2.17 -3.58
N ASN A 309 24.11 -3.23 -4.40
CA ASN A 309 25.17 -3.52 -5.34
C ASN A 309 25.38 -2.44 -6.40
N ILE A 310 24.31 -1.78 -6.86
CA ILE A 310 24.40 -0.70 -7.85
C ILE A 310 25.23 0.47 -7.29
N ALA A 311 24.85 1.00 -6.13
CA ALA A 311 25.58 2.08 -5.46
C ALA A 311 27.01 1.69 -5.04
N ARG A 312 27.21 0.45 -4.56
CA ARG A 312 28.55 -0.04 -4.19
C ARG A 312 29.48 -0.12 -5.39
N SER A 313 29.00 -0.64 -6.52
CA SER A 313 29.82 -0.80 -7.73
C SER A 313 30.33 0.55 -8.23
N LYS A 314 29.46 1.57 -8.24
CA LYS A 314 29.82 2.94 -8.63
C LYS A 314 30.99 3.52 -7.83
N LEU A 315 30.95 3.40 -6.50
CA LEU A 315 32.02 3.92 -5.64
C LEU A 315 33.28 3.06 -5.64
N ILE A 316 33.19 1.76 -5.92
CA ILE A 316 34.38 0.91 -6.04
C ILE A 316 35.14 1.25 -7.33
N ASP A 317 34.44 1.39 -8.45
CA ASP A 317 35.08 1.65 -9.75
C ASP A 317 35.78 3.03 -9.79
N GLU A 318 35.26 4.03 -9.09
CA GLU A 318 35.89 5.37 -9.02
C GLU A 318 37.13 5.43 -8.11
N TYR A 319 37.24 4.53 -7.12
CA TYR A 319 38.39 4.47 -6.22
C TYR A 319 39.49 3.51 -6.67
N VAL A 320 39.23 2.64 -7.65
CA VAL A 320 40.24 1.74 -8.24
C VAL A 320 40.93 2.35 -9.47
N VAL A 321 40.35 3.40 -10.06
CA VAL A 321 40.84 4.06 -11.29
C VAL A 321 41.60 5.37 -11.02
N ASN A 322 41.69 5.82 -9.76
CA ASN A 322 42.47 6.98 -9.31
C ASN A 322 43.65 6.57 -8.41
#